data_AF-L0KAX9-F1
#
_entry.id   AF-L0KAX9-F1
#
_cell.length_a   1.000
_cell.length_b   1.000
_cell.length_c   1.000
_cell.angle_alpha   90.00
_cell.angle_beta   90.00
_cell.angle_gamma   90.00
#
_symmetry.space_group_name_H-M   'P 1'
#
loop_
_entity.id
_entity.type
_entity.pdbx_description
1 polymer ?
#
loop_
_entity_poly.entity_id
_entity_poly.type
_entity_poly.pdbx_seq_one_letter_code
_entity_poly.pdbx_strand_id
1 'polypeptide(L)'
;MKVLADEVMTTTEIMVDLFGMDERLVYNLPEKMRYQRIHQYLVSAGAKKKGTKKGVNNTYIVFNLDNEIYLIPQDIFDEYDEAWVQKLNPKDSNQQVVVR
;
A
#
# COMPACT_ATOMS: atom_id res chain seq x y z
N MET A 1 -5.58 -4.40 -4.69
CA MET A 1 -6.92 -4.86 -5.15
C MET A 1 -7.54 -5.67 -4.04
N LYS A 2 -8.87 -5.58 -3.88
CA LYS A 2 -9.66 -6.31 -2.88
C LYS A 2 -10.67 -7.17 -3.64
N VAL A 3 -10.79 -8.43 -3.23
CA VAL A 3 -11.63 -9.43 -3.87
C VAL A 3 -12.71 -9.83 -2.86
N LEU A 4 -13.96 -9.56 -3.23
CA LEU A 4 -15.17 -9.97 -2.55
C LEU A 4 -15.83 -11.12 -3.32
N ALA A 5 -16.91 -11.68 -2.79
CA ALA A 5 -17.58 -12.85 -3.38
C ALA A 5 -18.21 -12.52 -4.76
N ASP A 6 -18.65 -11.28 -4.94
CA ASP A 6 -19.41 -10.76 -6.07
C ASP A 6 -18.77 -9.55 -6.75
N GLU A 7 -17.71 -9.00 -6.15
CA GLU A 7 -17.08 -7.75 -6.61
C GLU A 7 -15.54 -7.79 -6.50
N VAL A 8 -14.89 -7.04 -7.40
CA VAL A 8 -13.45 -6.77 -7.34
C VAL A 8 -13.25 -5.27 -7.25
N MET A 9 -12.67 -4.80 -6.14
CA MET A 9 -12.34 -3.39 -5.95
C MET A 9 -10.88 -3.12 -6.33
N THR A 10 -10.71 -2.10 -7.16
CA THR A 10 -9.44 -1.50 -7.57
C THR A 10 -8.75 -0.81 -6.38
N THR A 11 -7.47 -0.44 -6.56
CA THR A 11 -6.80 0.37 -5.53
C THR A 11 -7.46 1.72 -5.34
N THR A 12 -8.04 2.31 -6.39
CA THR A 12 -8.74 3.59 -6.27
C THR A 12 -9.95 3.49 -5.35
N GLU A 13 -10.82 2.51 -5.58
CA GLU A 13 -12.02 2.29 -4.77
C GLU A 13 -11.67 1.99 -3.32
N ILE A 14 -10.62 1.20 -3.07
CA ILE A 14 -10.11 0.94 -1.72
C ILE A 14 -9.62 2.23 -1.05
N MET A 15 -8.95 3.12 -1.80
CA MET A 15 -8.48 4.40 -1.25
C MET A 15 -9.64 5.32 -0.86
N VAL A 16 -10.72 5.33 -1.65
CA VAL A 16 -11.93 6.10 -1.33
C VAL A 16 -12.63 5.50 -0.11
N ASP A 17 -12.85 4.19 -0.11
CA ASP A 17 -13.61 3.48 0.92
C ASP A 17 -12.90 3.48 2.29
N LEU A 18 -11.63 3.05 2.34
CA LEU A 18 -10.91 2.87 3.61
C LEU A 18 -10.28 4.16 4.14
N PHE A 19 -9.96 5.12 3.28
CA PHE A 19 -9.22 6.33 3.66
C PHE A 19 -10.01 7.62 3.43
N GLY A 20 -11.25 7.55 2.95
CA GLY A 20 -12.11 8.71 2.71
C GLY A 20 -11.53 9.71 1.71
N MET A 21 -10.68 9.24 0.78
CA MET A 21 -10.02 10.12 -0.18
C MET A 21 -10.96 10.49 -1.31
N ASP A 22 -10.94 11.76 -1.74
CA ASP A 22 -11.60 12.18 -2.98
C ASP A 22 -10.96 11.48 -4.18
N GLU A 23 -11.78 10.94 -5.07
CA GLU A 23 -11.35 10.14 -6.22
C GLU A 23 -10.33 10.88 -7.11
N ARG A 24 -10.50 12.20 -7.29
CA ARG A 24 -9.56 13.03 -8.08
C ARG A 24 -8.19 13.09 -7.43
N LEU A 25 -8.12 13.10 -6.11
CA LEU A 25 -6.85 13.06 -5.37
C LEU A 25 -6.19 11.69 -5.46
N VAL A 26 -6.98 10.62 -5.51
CA VAL A 26 -6.45 9.25 -5.65
C VAL A 26 -5.79 9.03 -7.00
N TYR A 27 -6.35 9.59 -8.08
CA TYR A 27 -5.72 9.54 -9.41
C TYR A 27 -4.40 10.32 -9.50
N ASN A 28 -4.21 11.33 -8.65
CA ASN A 28 -2.95 12.06 -8.54
C ASN A 28 -1.89 11.33 -7.70
N LEU A 29 -2.27 10.25 -7.00
CA LEU A 29 -1.32 9.41 -6.26
C LEU A 29 -0.72 8.33 -7.16
N PRO A 30 0.60 8.11 -7.11
CA PRO A 30 1.21 6.94 -7.73
C PRO A 30 0.61 5.63 -7.21
N GLU A 31 0.39 4.66 -8.09
CA GLU A 31 -0.20 3.37 -7.72
C GLU A 31 0.59 2.65 -6.62
N LYS A 32 1.93 2.73 -6.67
CA LYS A 32 2.82 2.21 -5.63
C LYS A 32 2.49 2.78 -4.25
N MET A 33 2.27 4.10 -4.15
CA MET A 33 1.90 4.74 -2.88
C MET A 33 0.52 4.29 -2.38
N ARG A 34 -0.44 4.06 -3.29
CA ARG A 34 -1.75 3.51 -2.91
C ARG A 34 -1.58 2.11 -2.30
N TYR A 35 -0.82 1.23 -2.96
CA TYR A 35 -0.56 -0.11 -2.42
C TYR A 35 0.21 -0.10 -1.11
N GLN A 36 1.20 0.80 -0.94
CA GLN A 36 1.93 0.94 0.32
C GLN A 36 0.99 1.33 1.47
N ARG A 37 0.09 2.29 1.26
CA ARG A 37 -0.92 2.69 2.27
C ARG A 37 -1.87 1.54 2.61
N ILE A 38 -2.36 0.84 1.60
CA ILE A 38 -3.23 -0.33 1.80
C ILE A 38 -2.48 -1.43 2.56
N HIS A 39 -1.22 -1.69 2.23
CA HIS A 39 -0.39 -2.66 2.93
C HIS A 39 -0.18 -2.27 4.41
N GLN A 40 0.17 -1.01 4.68
CA GLN A 40 0.33 -0.50 6.05
C GLN A 40 -0.97 -0.62 6.84
N TYR A 41 -2.10 -0.27 6.23
CA TYR A 41 -3.42 -0.45 6.83
C TYR A 41 -3.66 -1.92 7.19
N LEU A 42 -3.49 -2.86 6.25
CA LEU A 42 -3.69 -4.29 6.47
C LEU A 42 -2.82 -4.83 7.61
N VAL A 43 -1.55 -4.44 7.66
CA VAL A 43 -0.64 -4.84 8.75
C VAL A 43 -1.12 -4.27 10.09
N SER A 44 -1.48 -2.99 10.13
CA SER A 44 -1.95 -2.33 11.36
C SER A 44 -3.29 -2.89 11.86
N ALA A 45 -4.16 -3.32 10.95
CA ALA A 45 -5.46 -3.93 11.25
C ALA A 45 -5.36 -5.43 11.60
N GLY A 46 -4.15 -6.01 11.60
CA GLY A 46 -3.94 -7.42 11.95
C GLY A 46 -4.33 -8.42 10.87
N ALA A 47 -4.32 -8.01 9.59
CA ALA A 47 -4.61 -8.89 8.48
C ALA A 47 -3.65 -10.09 8.42
N LYS A 48 -4.19 -11.29 8.20
CA LYS A 48 -3.41 -12.53 8.11
C LYS A 48 -2.87 -12.71 6.70
N LYS A 49 -1.55 -12.81 6.56
CA LYS A 49 -0.91 -13.24 5.31
C LYS A 49 -1.25 -14.70 5.03
N LYS A 50 -1.93 -14.99 3.91
CA LYS A 50 -2.34 -16.34 3.50
C LYS A 50 -1.32 -17.03 2.58
N GLY A 51 -0.47 -16.26 1.91
CA GLY A 51 0.56 -16.78 1.02
C GLY A 51 0.85 -15.83 -0.14
N THR A 52 1.37 -16.38 -1.23
CA THR A 52 1.56 -15.66 -2.49
C THR A 52 0.81 -16.36 -3.62
N LYS A 53 0.39 -15.61 -4.63
CA LYS A 53 -0.30 -16.10 -5.82
C LYS A 53 0.36 -15.53 -7.07
N LYS A 54 0.76 -16.39 -8.00
CA LYS A 54 1.33 -15.98 -9.28
C LYS A 54 0.22 -15.54 -10.22
N GLY A 55 0.26 -14.28 -10.66
CA GLY A 55 -0.54 -13.77 -11.76
C GLY A 55 0.21 -13.87 -13.09
N VAL A 56 -0.40 -13.33 -14.15
CA VAL A 56 0.18 -13.37 -15.51
C VAL A 56 1.50 -12.59 -15.58
N ASN A 57 1.53 -11.40 -14.97
CA ASN A 57 2.70 -10.50 -15.02
C ASN A 57 3.39 -10.34 -13.66
N ASN A 58 2.65 -10.46 -12.54
CA ASN A 58 3.16 -10.17 -11.20
C ASN A 58 2.88 -11.32 -10.24
N THR A 59 3.70 -11.44 -9.19
CA THR A 59 3.37 -12.26 -8.02
C THR A 59 2.68 -11.37 -6.99
N TYR A 60 1.60 -11.85 -6.40
CA TYR A 60 0.82 -11.12 -5.40
C TYR A 60 0.97 -11.75 -4.03
N ILE A 61 1.12 -10.93 -3.00
CA ILE A 61 0.93 -11.32 -1.61
C ILE A 61 -0.57 -11.28 -1.31
N VAL A 62 -1.07 -12.36 -0.73
CA VAL A 62 -2.48 -12.52 -0.36
C VAL A 62 -2.65 -12.24 1.12
N PHE A 63 -3.43 -11.22 1.46
CA PHE A 63 -3.85 -10.90 2.81
C PHE A 63 -5.33 -11.23 3.00
N ASN A 64 -5.69 -11.59 4.22
CA ASN A 64 -7.06 -11.81 4.63
C ASN A 64 -7.36 -11.00 5.90
N LEU A 65 -8.36 -10.14 5.80
CA LEU A 65 -8.86 -9.30 6.90
C LEU A 65 -10.38 -9.44 6.89
N ASP A 66 -10.98 -9.87 8.00
CA ASP A 66 -12.44 -9.97 8.18
C ASP A 66 -13.19 -10.66 7.02
N ASN A 67 -12.69 -11.82 6.57
CA ASN A 67 -13.20 -12.59 5.42
C ASN A 67 -13.04 -11.92 4.04
N GLU A 68 -12.41 -10.77 3.97
CA GLU A 68 -12.06 -10.10 2.72
C GLU A 68 -10.66 -10.51 2.29
N ILE A 69 -10.44 -10.61 0.98
CA ILE A 69 -9.14 -10.98 0.42
C ILE A 69 -8.53 -9.76 -0.25
N TYR A 70 -7.29 -9.45 0.10
CA TYR A 70 -6.53 -8.38 -0.51
C TYR A 70 -5.33 -8.94 -1.26
N LEU A 71 -5.14 -8.46 -2.50
CA LEU A 71 -4.02 -8.79 -3.36
C LEU A 71 -3.12 -7.55 -3.48
N ILE A 72 -1.88 -7.70 -3.02
CA ILE A 72 -0.84 -6.67 -3.08
C ILE A 72 0.29 -7.23 -3.96
N PRO A 73 0.68 -6.58 -5.06
CA PRO A 73 1.82 -7.02 -5.85
C PRO A 73 3.07 -7.15 -4.95
N GLN A 74 3.94 -8.10 -5.23
CA GLN A 74 5.17 -8.31 -4.46
C GLN A 74 6.27 -7.37 -4.95
N ASP A 75 6.31 -7.11 -6.25
CA ASP A 75 7.31 -6.34 -6.98
C ASP A 75 7.28 -4.84 -6.66
N ILE A 76 6.17 -4.31 -6.14
CA ILE A 76 6.11 -2.91 -5.67
C ILE A 76 7.08 -2.62 -4.53
N PHE A 77 7.58 -3.65 -3.83
CA PHE A 77 8.53 -3.50 -2.73
C PHE A 77 10.00 -3.73 -3.15
N ASP A 78 10.24 -4.26 -4.36
CA ASP A 78 11.57 -4.75 -4.77
C ASP A 78 12.41 -3.70 -5.51
N GLU A 79 11.80 -2.73 -6.22
CA GLU A 79 12.55 -1.67 -6.92
C GLU A 79 12.55 -0.36 -6.13
N TYR A 80 13.68 -0.09 -5.45
CA TYR A 80 14.14 1.20 -4.92
C TYR A 80 13.42 1.83 -3.70
N ASP A 81 12.90 1.05 -2.76
CA ASP A 81 12.25 1.60 -1.54
C ASP A 81 13.17 1.94 -0.36
N GLU A 82 14.43 1.52 -0.31
CA GLU A 82 15.32 1.89 0.81
C GLU A 82 15.54 3.42 0.90
N ALA A 83 15.69 4.11 -0.23
CA ALA A 83 15.87 5.57 -0.26
C ALA A 83 14.59 6.35 0.07
N TRP A 84 13.41 5.74 -0.05
CA TRP A 84 12.12 6.37 0.21
C TRP A 84 11.64 6.11 1.65
N VAL A 85 11.84 4.88 2.15
CA VAL A 85 11.60 4.51 3.56
C VAL A 85 12.48 5.33 4.51
N GLN A 86 13.73 5.63 4.15
CA GLN A 86 14.59 6.51 4.95
C GLN A 86 14.09 7.97 5.00
N LYS A 87 13.38 8.46 3.96
CA LYS A 87 12.78 9.81 3.97
C LYS A 87 11.50 9.92 4.79
N LEU A 88 10.87 8.80 5.14
CA LEU A 88 9.65 8.75 5.95
C LEU A 88 9.91 8.50 7.44
N ASN A 89 11.17 8.37 7.88
CA ASN A 89 11.53 8.22 9.28
C ASN A 89 11.85 9.61 9.86
N PRO A 90 10.96 10.28 10.61
CA PRO A 90 11.18 11.64 11.11
C PRO A 90 12.01 11.61 12.41
N LYS A 91 13.05 10.78 12.49
CA LYS A 91 13.89 10.67 13.70
C LYS A 91 15.25 11.37 13.63
N ASP A 92 15.63 11.99 12.51
CA ASP A 92 16.86 12.79 12.44
C ASP A 92 16.68 14.14 11.71
N SER A 93 15.59 14.85 11.98
CA SER A 93 15.54 16.30 11.70
C SER A 93 16.00 17.09 12.92
N ASN A 94 17.22 16.81 13.40
CA ASN A 94 17.87 17.65 14.39
C ASN A 94 18.94 18.50 13.68
N GLN A 95 18.55 19.75 13.42
CA GLN A 95 19.36 20.97 13.47
C GLN A 95 20.83 20.88 13.01
N GLN A 96 21.14 21.57 11.91
CA GLN A 96 22.09 22.69 11.91
C GLN A 96 22.08 23.39 10.54
N VAL A 97 21.29 24.47 10.43
CA VAL A 97 21.57 25.50 9.42
C VAL A 97 22.66 26.38 10.01
N VAL A 98 23.90 26.16 9.59
CA VAL A 98 24.99 27.10 9.83
C VAL A 98 24.79 28.26 8.88
N VAL A 99 24.28 29.38 9.38
CA VAL A 99 24.37 30.67 8.70
C VAL A 99 25.75 31.23 9.01
N ARG A 100 26.56 31.43 7.97
CA ARG A 100 27.73 32.30 7.99
C ARG A 100 27.48 33.47 7.06
#